data_AF-A0A1G3A3M2-F1
#
_entry.id   AF-A0A1G3A3M2-F1
#
_cell.length_a   1.000
_cell.length_b   1.000
_cell.length_c   1.000
_cell.angle_alpha   90.00
_cell.angle_beta   90.00
_cell.angle_gamma   90.00
#
_symmetry.space_group_name_H-M   'P 1'
#
loop_
_entity.id
_entity.type
_entity.pdbx_description
1 polymer ?
#
loop_
_entity_poly.entity_id
_entity_poly.type
_entity_poly.pdbx_seq_one_letter_code
_entity_poly.pdbx_strand_id
1 'polypeptide(L)' 'MAEAIKASGAIVRVEPADFETILNKVDNPLVVYAESKFFSTKYHYLTTYKELIFYTKTTIPLTLRPSAEVIQA' A
#
# COMPACT_ATOMS: atom_id res chain seq x y z
N MET A 1 12.82 19.92 -1.88
CA MET A 1 12.79 18.60 -1.20
C MET A 1 11.77 18.72 -0.08
N ALA A 2 10.60 18.12 -0.29
CA ALA A 2 9.53 18.06 0.70
C ALA A 2 8.70 16.83 0.33
N GLU A 3 9.24 15.64 0.65
CA GLU A 3 8.48 14.38 0.55
C GLU A 3 7.45 14.39 1.66
N ALA A 4 6.31 15.01 1.37
CA ALA A 4 5.25 15.24 2.33
C ALA A 4 4.57 13.91 2.64
N ILE A 5 4.90 13.33 3.80
CA ILE A 5 4.01 12.42 4.52
C ILE A 5 2.69 13.17 4.73
N LYS A 6 1.73 12.98 3.81
CA LYS A 6 0.38 13.54 3.91
C LYS A 6 -0.47 12.57 4.71
N ALA A 7 -0.44 12.70 6.02
CA ALA A 7 -1.31 11.97 6.92
C ALA A 7 -2.73 12.57 6.88
N SER A 8 -3.73 11.76 6.58
CA SER A 8 -5.15 12.12 6.71
C SER A 8 -5.77 11.17 7.72
N GLY A 9 -5.86 11.59 8.99
CA GLY A 9 -6.16 10.70 10.11
C GLY A 9 -4.98 9.76 10.42
N ALA A 10 -5.22 8.44 10.45
CA ALA A 10 -4.22 7.39 10.75
C ALA A 10 -3.53 6.79 9.50
N ILE A 11 -3.81 7.32 8.30
CA ILE A 11 -3.30 6.77 7.03
C ILE A 11 -2.10 7.58 6.54
N VAL A 12 -0.97 6.91 6.42
CA VAL A 12 0.29 7.41 5.89
C VAL A 12 0.42 7.02 4.42
N ARG A 13 0.39 8.01 3.52
CA ARG A 13 0.64 7.80 2.09
C ARG A 13 2.14 7.70 1.85
N VAL A 14 2.57 6.66 1.14
CA VAL A 14 3.97 6.39 0.83
C VAL A 14 4.15 6.05 -0.65
N GLU A 15 5.38 6.19 -1.15
CA GLU A 15 5.72 5.71 -2.48
C GLU A 15 5.65 4.17 -2.56
N PRO A 16 5.48 3.60 -3.77
CA PRO A 16 5.36 2.15 -3.93
C PRO A 16 6.58 1.38 -3.36
N ALA A 17 7.79 1.89 -3.58
CA ALA A 17 9.02 1.27 -3.07
C ALA A 17 9.10 1.27 -1.52
N ASP A 18 8.63 2.34 -0.89
CA ASP A 18 8.53 2.41 0.57
C ASP A 18 7.46 1.46 1.12
N PHE A 19 6.34 1.31 0.38
CA PHE A 19 5.30 0.34 0.73
C PHE A 19 5.85 -1.09 0.72
N GLU A 20 6.60 -1.48 -0.32
CA GLU A 20 7.28 -2.78 -0.38
C GLU A 20 8.28 -2.95 0.76
N THR A 21 9.01 -1.90 1.11
CA THR A 21 9.93 -1.90 2.26
C THR A 21 9.18 -2.13 3.59
N ILE A 22 7.98 -1.57 3.75
CA ILE A 22 7.13 -1.82 4.92
C ILE A 22 6.61 -3.25 4.93
N LEU A 23 6.13 -3.76 3.80
CA LEU A 23 5.69 -5.16 3.68
C LEU A 23 6.82 -6.12 4.09
N ASN A 24 8.05 -5.83 3.68
CA ASN A 24 9.23 -6.63 3.99
C ASN A 24 9.57 -6.71 5.49
N LYS A 25 9.01 -5.82 6.33
CA LYS A 25 9.19 -5.84 7.79
C LYS A 25 8.19 -6.74 8.53
N VAL A 26 7.25 -7.33 7.80
CA VAL A 26 6.22 -8.23 8.34
C VAL A 26 6.37 -9.57 7.63
N ASP A 27 6.42 -10.68 8.37
CA ASP A 27 6.55 -12.02 7.78
C ASP A 27 5.33 -12.39 6.91
N ASN A 28 4.13 -12.19 7.48
CA ASN A 28 2.84 -12.46 6.83
C ASN A 28 2.00 -11.18 6.83
N PRO A 29 2.29 -10.21 5.94
CA PRO A 29 1.55 -8.95 5.91
C PRO A 29 0.14 -9.16 5.38
N LEU A 30 -0.84 -8.50 5.99
CA LEU A 30 -2.18 -8.35 5.42
C LEU A 30 -2.19 -7.11 4.51
N VAL A 31 -2.61 -7.31 3.26
CA VAL A 31 -2.70 -6.27 2.24
C VAL A 31 -4.12 -6.20 1.70
N VAL A 32 -4.77 -5.05 1.86
CA VAL A 32 -6.02 -4.76 1.17
C VAL A 32 -5.70 -4.15 -0.18
N TYR A 33 -6.32 -4.68 -1.23
CA TYR A 33 -6.11 -4.31 -2.63
C TYR A 33 -7.42 -3.87 -3.28
N ALA A 34 -7.39 -2.80 -4.07
CA ALA A 34 -8.52 -2.38 -4.89
C ALA A 34 -8.05 -1.85 -6.25
N GLU A 35 -8.89 -2.04 -7.28
CA GLU A 35 -8.66 -1.51 -8.61
C GLU A 35 -9.67 -0.39 -8.93
N SER A 36 -9.19 0.72 -9.49
CA SER A 36 -10.02 1.83 -9.94
C SER A 36 -9.79 2.10 -11.42
N LYS A 37 -10.89 2.18 -12.20
CA LYS A 37 -10.85 2.37 -13.67
C LYS A 37 -11.33 3.75 -14.14
N PHE A 38 -11.56 4.70 -13.23
CA PHE A 38 -12.03 6.04 -13.60
C PHE A 38 -10.87 6.83 -14.24
N PHE A 39 -10.93 7.00 -15.57
CA PHE A 39 -9.91 7.58 -16.48
C PHE A 39 -8.66 6.75 -16.78
N SER A 40 -8.08 6.04 -15.82
CA SER A 40 -6.95 5.13 -16.04
C SER A 40 -6.93 4.07 -14.95
N THR A 41 -6.50 2.84 -15.27
CA THR A 41 -6.38 1.78 -14.27
C THR A 41 -5.36 2.17 -13.21
N LYS A 42 -5.83 2.22 -11.97
CA LYS A 42 -5.02 2.45 -10.79
C LYS A 42 -5.24 1.32 -9.81
N TYR A 43 -4.14 0.90 -9.21
CA TYR A 43 -4.12 -0.12 -8.19
C TYR A 43 -3.87 0.56 -6.86
N HIS A 44 -4.67 0.22 -5.86
CA HIS A 44 -4.64 0.80 -4.54
C HIS A 44 -4.28 -0.28 -3.55
N TYR A 45 -3.36 0.04 -2.64
CA TYR A 45 -2.88 -0.90 -1.64
C TYR A 45 -2.91 -0.26 -0.26
N LEU A 46 -3.32 -1.05 0.73
CA LEU A 46 -3.32 -0.69 2.13
C LEU A 46 -2.70 -1.83 2.93
N THR A 47 -1.89 -1.49 3.92
CA THR A 47 -1.40 -2.45 4.92
C THR A 47 -1.29 -1.77 6.28
N THR A 48 -1.07 -2.55 7.32
CA THR A 48 -0.80 -2.03 8.67
C THR A 48 0.59 -2.42 9.12
N TYR A 49 1.26 -1.52 9.83
CA TYR A 49 2.53 -1.81 10.49
C TYR A 49 2.66 -0.91 11.71
N LYS A 50 2.88 -1.51 12.89
CA LYS A 50 3.02 -0.80 14.17
C LYS A 50 1.90 0.23 14.41
N GLU A 51 0.64 -0.23 14.37
CA GLU A 51 -0.55 0.61 14.59
C GLU A 51 -0.76 1.76 13.59
N LEU A 52 0.02 1.81 12.50
CA LEU A 52 -0.14 2.78 11.42
C LEU A 52 -0.66 2.10 10.17
N ILE A 53 -1.54 2.79 9.46
CA ILE A 53 -2.06 2.34 8.17
C ILE A 53 -1.21 2.98 7.08
N PHE A 54 -0.66 2.17 6.20
CA PHE A 54 0.13 2.64 5.05
C PHE A 54 -0.65 2.45 3.78
N TYR A 55 -0.64 3.46 2.93
CA TYR A 55 -1.33 3.47 1.65
C TYR A 55 -0.36 3.78 0.52
N THR A 56 -0.48 3.05 -0.58
CA THR A 56 0.13 3.44 -1.85
C THR A 56 -0.82 3.23 -3.02
N LYS A 57 -0.50 3.83 -4.16
CA LYS A 57 -1.20 3.60 -5.43
C LYS A 57 -0.22 3.55 -6.58
N THR A 58 -0.51 2.69 -7.55
CA THR A 58 0.34 2.49 -8.74
C THR A 58 -0.52 2.41 -10.00
N THR A 59 0.11 2.62 -11.16
CA THR A 59 -0.50 2.35 -12.48
C THR A 59 -0.18 0.95 -13.00
N ILE A 60 0.75 0.24 -12.33
CA ILE A 60 1.17 -1.14 -12.63
C ILE A 60 0.97 -1.95 -11.34
N PRO A 61 0.38 -3.15 -11.37
CA PRO A 61 0.20 -3.96 -10.17
C PRO A 61 1.51 -4.24 -9.45
N LEU A 62 1.52 -4.14 -8.12
CA LEU A 62 2.65 -4.58 -7.30
C LEU A 62 2.73 -6.10 -7.25
N THR A 63 3.94 -6.64 -7.34
CA THR A 63 4.20 -8.06 -7.08
C THR A 63 4.29 -8.29 -5.58
N LEU A 64 3.17 -8.69 -4.98
CA LEU A 64 3.13 -9.02 -3.56
C LEU A 64 3.80 -10.38 -3.30
N ARG A 65 4.50 -10.49 -2.16
CA ARG A 65 5.16 -11.76 -1.77
C ARG A 65 4.09 -12.85 -1.51
N PRO A 66 4.41 -14.14 -1.74
CA PRO A 66 3.47 -15.23 -1.51
C PRO A 66 2.96 -15.36 -0.07
N SER A 67 3.71 -14.86 0.91
CA SER A 67 3.31 -14.85 2.32
C SER A 67 2.32 -13.74 2.68
N ALA A 68 2.05 -12.81 1.75
CA ALA A 68 1.08 -11.76 1.97
C ALA A 68 -0.34 -12.33 1.89
N GLU A 69 -1.14 -12.08 2.93
CA GLU A 69 -2.57 -12.29 2.87
C GLU A 69 -3.21 -11.12 2.12
N VAL A 70 -3.93 -11.40 1.03
CA VAL A 70 -4.49 -10.36 0.17
C VAL A 70 -6.01 -10.37 0.27
N ILE A 71 -6.58 -9.23 0.63
CA ILE A 71 -8.03 -8.98 0.65
C ILE A 71 -8.36 -8.03 -0.51
N GLN A 72 -9.22 -8.46 -1.42
CA GLN A 72 -9.72 -7.58 -2.49
C GLN A 72 -10.98 -6.84 -2.02
N ALA A 73 -11.01 -5.52 -2.20
CA ALA A 73 -12.12 -4.63 -1.87
C ALA A 73 -12.85 -4.10 -3.11
#